data_AF-A0A2D4F2E5-F1
#
_entry.id   AF-A0A2D4F2E5-F1
#
_cell.length_a   1.000
_cell.length_b   1.000
_cell.length_c   1.000
_cell.angle_alpha   90.00
_cell.angle_beta   90.00
_cell.angle_gamma   90.00
#
_symmetry.space_group_name_H-M   'P 1'
#
loop_
_entity.id
_entity.type
_entity.pdbx_description
1 polymer ?
#
loop_
_entity_poly.entity_id
_entity_poly.type
_entity_poly.pdbx_seq_one_letter_code
_entity_poly.pdbx_strand_id
1 'polypeptide(L)'
;SMAAEEGASQARQLQLKKTLRTTLVPVTVGEYKGQRMCVLDLLFSKYVPQDSRQELLELYRAGTLLIEDMISTITGLLEEAESQQEKRETQKRAGRRKERQDPGGDL
;
A
#
# COMPACT_ATOMS: atom_id res chain seq x y z
N SER A 1 -17.07 -36.26 -0.90
CA SER A 1 -15.98 -36.74 -0.01
C SER A 1 -15.15 -35.53 0.36
N MET A 2 -14.96 -35.25 1.66
CA MET A 2 -14.30 -34.03 2.15
C MET A 2 -12.89 -33.82 1.55
N ALA A 3 -12.16 -34.90 1.27
CA ALA A 3 -10.84 -34.86 0.66
C ALA A 3 -10.80 -34.29 -0.78
N ALA A 4 -11.90 -34.43 -1.55
CA ALA A 4 -11.97 -33.89 -2.91
C ALA A 4 -12.24 -32.36 -2.90
N GLU A 5 -12.98 -31.88 -1.91
CA GLU A 5 -13.29 -30.44 -1.75
C GLU A 5 -12.09 -29.67 -1.17
N GLU A 6 -11.29 -30.29 -0.29
CA GLU A 6 -10.01 -29.71 0.18
C GLU A 6 -8.99 -29.53 -0.94
N GLY A 7 -8.83 -30.54 -1.82
CA GLY A 7 -7.92 -30.47 -2.95
C GLY A 7 -8.28 -29.35 -3.94
N ALA A 8 -9.57 -29.19 -4.25
CA ALA A 8 -10.06 -28.10 -5.11
C ALA A 8 -9.86 -26.71 -4.46
N SER A 9 -10.06 -26.62 -3.15
CA SER A 9 -9.88 -25.40 -2.38
C SER A 9 -8.41 -24.95 -2.36
N GLN A 10 -7.48 -25.88 -2.18
CA GLN A 10 -6.05 -25.60 -2.20
C GLN A 10 -5.57 -25.17 -3.61
N ALA A 11 -6.03 -25.86 -4.65
CA ALA A 11 -5.71 -25.49 -6.04
C ALA A 11 -6.18 -24.07 -6.38
N ARG A 12 -7.41 -23.70 -5.96
CA ARG A 12 -7.93 -22.33 -6.14
C ARG A 12 -7.05 -21.30 -5.44
N GLN A 13 -6.66 -21.52 -4.18
CA GLN A 13 -5.81 -20.58 -3.45
C GLN A 13 -4.44 -20.39 -4.12
N LEU A 14 -3.84 -21.46 -4.64
CA LEU A 14 -2.59 -21.39 -5.39
C LEU A 14 -2.74 -20.58 -6.67
N GLN A 15 -3.86 -20.74 -7.40
CA GLN A 15 -4.15 -19.94 -8.59
C GLN A 15 -4.29 -18.45 -8.26
N LEU A 16 -5.06 -18.10 -7.23
CA LEU A 16 -5.22 -16.70 -6.79
C LEU A 16 -3.88 -16.08 -6.41
N LYS A 17 -3.06 -16.78 -5.62
CA LYS A 17 -1.71 -16.32 -5.26
C LYS A 17 -0.82 -16.16 -6.49
N LYS A 18 -0.91 -17.08 -7.46
CA LYS A 18 -0.15 -16.99 -8.72
C LYS A 18 -0.54 -15.74 -9.48
N THR A 19 -1.84 -15.47 -9.65
CA THR A 19 -2.34 -14.26 -10.31
C THR A 19 -1.78 -13.00 -9.67
N LEU A 20 -1.88 -12.86 -8.35
CA LEU A 20 -1.33 -11.70 -7.62
C LEU A 20 0.18 -11.52 -7.83
N ARG A 21 0.93 -12.61 -7.95
CA ARG A 21 2.38 -12.59 -8.13
C ARG A 21 2.82 -12.32 -9.58
N THR A 22 2.00 -12.70 -10.56
CA THR A 22 2.29 -12.48 -11.98
C THR A 22 1.78 -11.13 -12.51
N THR A 23 0.82 -10.52 -11.82
CA THR A 23 0.29 -9.21 -12.21
C THR A 23 1.21 -8.09 -11.73
N LEU A 24 1.76 -7.34 -12.69
CA LEU A 24 2.69 -6.23 -12.44
C LEU A 24 1.99 -4.88 -12.56
N VAL A 25 2.24 -4.02 -11.59
CA VAL A 25 1.70 -2.66 -11.51
C VAL A 25 2.86 -1.66 -11.63
N PRO A 26 2.81 -0.71 -12.59
CA PRO A 26 3.78 0.37 -12.65
C PRO A 26 3.53 1.35 -11.50
N VAL A 27 4.56 1.65 -10.72
CA VAL A 27 4.46 2.57 -9.58
C VAL A 27 5.07 3.93 -9.93
N THR A 28 4.33 5.00 -9.64
CA THR A 28 4.68 6.38 -10.05
C THR A 28 5.09 7.29 -8.90
N VAL A 29 4.94 6.84 -7.65
CA VAL A 29 5.23 7.62 -6.44
C VAL A 29 6.00 6.80 -5.39
N GLY A 30 6.54 7.48 -4.39
CA GLY A 30 7.25 6.85 -3.27
C GLY A 30 8.52 6.09 -3.63
N GLU A 31 8.88 5.14 -2.76
CA GLU A 31 10.13 4.37 -2.83
C GLU A 31 10.24 3.49 -4.08
N TYR A 32 9.09 3.02 -4.60
CA TYR A 32 9.03 2.13 -5.76
C TYR A 32 8.83 2.89 -7.08
N LYS A 33 8.91 4.23 -7.06
CA LYS A 33 8.71 5.06 -8.25
C LYS A 33 9.61 4.62 -9.41
N GLY A 34 9.00 4.43 -10.57
CA GLY A 34 9.68 4.00 -11.80
C GLY A 34 9.89 2.50 -11.89
N GLN A 35 9.43 1.71 -10.91
CA GLN A 35 9.51 0.26 -10.91
C GLN A 35 8.16 -0.38 -11.27
N ARG A 36 8.20 -1.64 -11.69
CA ARG A 36 7.02 -2.50 -11.85
C ARG A 36 7.02 -3.52 -10.74
N MET A 37 6.08 -3.39 -9.82
CA MET A 37 5.95 -4.25 -8.65
C MET A 37 4.79 -5.23 -8.85
N CYS A 38 4.89 -6.46 -8.35
CA CYS A 38 3.74 -7.35 -8.39
C CYS A 38 2.70 -6.97 -7.34
N VAL A 39 1.42 -7.28 -7.59
CA VAL A 39 0.32 -6.98 -6.66
C VAL A 39 0.58 -7.63 -5.29
N LEU A 40 1.13 -8.84 -5.29
CA LEU A 40 1.49 -9.52 -4.04
C LEU A 40 2.51 -8.73 -3.22
N ASP A 41 3.58 -8.20 -3.82
CA ASP A 41 4.59 -7.44 -3.10
C ASP A 41 4.03 -6.10 -2.59
N LEU A 42 3.17 -5.44 -3.38
CA LEU A 42 2.51 -4.19 -2.96
C LEU A 42 1.53 -4.42 -1.80
N LEU A 43 0.75 -5.51 -1.82
CA LEU A 43 -0.14 -5.88 -0.72
C LEU A 43 0.60 -6.02 0.61
N PHE A 44 1.80 -6.60 0.60
CA PHE A 44 2.62 -6.81 1.79
C PHE A 44 3.61 -5.68 2.08
N SER A 45 3.56 -4.59 1.29
CA SER A 45 4.38 -3.40 1.52
C SER A 45 3.90 -2.57 2.70
N LYS A 46 4.71 -1.59 3.11
CA LYS A 46 4.37 -0.60 4.15
C LYS A 46 3.19 0.31 3.77
N TYR A 47 2.84 0.37 2.48
CA TYR A 47 1.79 1.25 1.96
C TYR A 47 0.40 0.72 2.22
N VAL A 48 0.25 -0.60 2.38
CA VAL A 48 -1.05 -1.24 2.61
C VAL A 48 -1.13 -1.67 4.08
N PRO A 49 -1.99 -1.03 4.89
CA PRO A 49 -2.23 -1.41 6.27
C PRO A 49 -2.69 -2.86 6.38
N GLN A 50 -2.43 -3.49 7.54
CA GLN A 50 -2.82 -4.87 7.77
C GLN A 50 -4.32 -5.11 7.60
N ASP A 51 -5.16 -4.19 8.10
CA ASP A 51 -6.62 -4.31 8.03
C ASP A 51 -7.10 -4.27 6.57
N SER A 52 -6.64 -3.28 5.80
CA SER A 52 -6.94 -3.18 4.36
C SER A 52 -6.43 -4.39 3.58
N ARG A 53 -5.25 -4.91 3.92
CA ARG A 53 -4.69 -6.12 3.30
C ARG A 53 -5.60 -7.32 3.54
N GLN A 54 -6.07 -7.51 4.77
CA GLN A 54 -6.93 -8.62 5.15
C GLN A 54 -8.25 -8.55 4.38
N GLU A 55 -8.88 -7.37 4.35
CA GLU A 55 -10.13 -7.14 3.62
C GLU A 55 -9.97 -7.41 2.12
N LEU A 56 -8.94 -6.85 1.48
CA LEU A 56 -8.67 -7.06 0.05
C LEU A 56 -8.47 -8.55 -0.28
N LEU A 57 -7.74 -9.29 0.56
CA LEU A 57 -7.52 -10.72 0.37
C LEU A 57 -8.78 -11.55 0.58
N GLU A 58 -9.63 -11.19 1.54
CA GLU A 58 -10.91 -11.87 1.79
C GLU A 58 -11.87 -11.68 0.62
N LEU A 59 -12.06 -10.44 0.17
CA LEU A 59 -12.93 -10.13 -0.97
C LEU A 59 -12.43 -10.79 -2.27
N TYR A 60 -11.11 -10.82 -2.48
CA TYR A 60 -10.53 -11.49 -3.65
C TYR A 60 -10.69 -13.01 -3.60
N ARG A 61 -10.53 -13.63 -2.42
CA ARG A 61 -10.77 -15.07 -2.24
C ARG A 61 -12.24 -15.43 -2.37
N ALA A 62 -13.14 -14.55 -1.93
CA ALA A 62 -14.58 -14.67 -2.13
C ALA A 62 -14.99 -14.49 -3.61
N GLY A 63 -14.11 -13.93 -4.44
CA GLY A 63 -14.38 -13.65 -5.86
C GLY A 63 -15.27 -12.42 -6.06
N THR A 64 -15.45 -11.59 -5.03
CA THR A 64 -16.24 -10.36 -5.08
C THR A 64 -15.42 -9.14 -5.49
N LEU A 65 -14.11 -9.20 -5.33
CA LEU A 65 -13.17 -8.17 -5.76
C LEU A 65 -12.41 -8.64 -7.00
N LEU A 66 -12.41 -7.83 -8.05
CA LEU A 66 -11.60 -8.10 -9.24
C LEU A 66 -10.15 -7.66 -9.01
N ILE A 67 -9.24 -8.24 -9.80
CA ILE A 67 -7.82 -7.88 -9.71
C ILE A 67 -7.58 -6.40 -10.06
N GLU A 68 -8.35 -5.83 -10.99
CA GLU A 68 -8.24 -4.43 -11.41
C GLU A 68 -8.67 -3.46 -10.29
N ASP A 69 -9.75 -3.81 -9.58
CA ASP A 69 -10.21 -3.04 -8.42
C ASP A 69 -9.20 -3.10 -7.28
N MET A 70 -8.64 -4.29 -7.02
CA MET A 70 -7.57 -4.45 -6.02
C MET A 70 -6.35 -3.58 -6.37
N ILE A 71 -5.91 -3.57 -7.63
CA ILE A 71 -4.81 -2.71 -8.09
C ILE A 71 -5.14 -1.25 -7.85
N SER A 72 -6.37 -0.83 -8.15
CA SER A 72 -6.81 0.56 -7.98
C SER A 72 -6.78 0.97 -6.50
N THR A 73 -7.31 0.13 -5.61
CA THR A 73 -7.26 0.38 -4.16
C THR A 73 -5.83 0.46 -3.64
N ILE A 74 -4.96 -0.48 -4.01
CA ILE A 74 -3.55 -0.49 -3.60
C ILE A 74 -2.83 0.78 -4.09
N THR A 75 -3.06 1.18 -5.33
CA THR A 75 -2.44 2.38 -5.92
C THR A 75 -2.89 3.64 -5.18
N GLY A 76 -4.19 3.75 -4.86
CA GLY A 76 -4.72 4.87 -4.08
C GLY A 76 -4.11 4.96 -2.67
N LEU A 77 -3.97 3.82 -1.98
CA LEU A 77 -3.30 3.78 -0.66
C LEU A 77 -1.84 4.23 -0.74
N LEU A 78 -1.15 3.84 -1.81
CA LEU A 78 0.25 4.20 -2.05
C LEU A 78 0.39 5.71 -2.29
N GLU A 79 -0.49 6.31 -3.09
CA GLU A 79 -0.55 7.77 -3.33
C GLU A 79 -0.89 8.55 -2.06
N GLU A 80 -1.88 8.09 -1.29
CA GLU A 80 -2.29 8.74 -0.04
C GLU A 80 -1.15 8.76 0.98
N ALA A 81 -0.49 7.62 1.19
CA ALA A 81 0.60 7.49 2.14
C ALA A 81 1.77 8.46 1.84
N GLU A 82 2.15 8.59 0.56
CA GLU A 82 3.20 9.51 0.13
C GLU A 82 2.77 10.98 0.27
N SER A 83 1.51 11.31 -0.07
CA SER A 83 0.97 12.66 0.14
C SER A 83 0.97 13.07 1.62
N GLN A 84 0.64 12.14 2.53
CA GLN A 84 0.69 12.40 3.97
C GLN A 84 2.12 12.57 4.48
N GLN A 85 3.09 11.85 3.91
CA GLN A 85 4.50 11.99 4.26
C GLN A 85 5.04 13.40 3.92
N GLU A 86 4.75 13.91 2.71
CA GLU A 86 5.17 15.24 2.27
C GLU A 86 4.63 16.36 3.18
N LYS A 87 3.37 16.25 3.60
CA LYS A 87 2.72 17.20 4.55
C LYS A 87 3.40 17.21 5.92
N ARG A 88 3.82 16.04 6.41
CA ARG A 88 4.54 15.92 7.70
C ARG A 88 5.93 16.54 7.64
N GLU A 89 6.63 16.41 6.50
CA GLU A 89 7.97 16.98 6.34
C GLU A 89 7.97 18.51 6.26
N THR A 90 7.02 19.09 5.53
CA THR A 90 6.86 20.55 5.41
C THR A 90 6.50 21.20 6.75
N GLN A 91 5.66 20.56 7.58
CA GLN A 91 5.31 21.05 8.91
C GLN A 91 6.50 21.02 9.90
N LYS A 92 7.35 19.98 9.86
CA LYS A 92 8.56 19.90 10.70
C LYS A 92 9.57 21.00 10.38
N ARG A 93 9.67 21.42 9.10
CA ARG A 93 10.56 22.52 8.68
C ARG A 93 10.05 23.89 9.12
N ALA A 94 8.74 24.10 9.13
CA ALA A 94 8.13 25.36 9.56
C ALA A 94 8.26 25.60 11.08
N GLY A 95 8.24 24.54 11.90
CA GLY A 95 8.38 24.64 13.36
C GLY A 95 9.78 25.08 13.85
N ARG A 96 10.84 24.89 13.06
CA ARG A 96 12.23 25.22 13.45
C ARG A 96 12.61 26.70 13.29
N ARG A 97 11.76 27.55 12.71
CA ARG A 97 12.07 28.97 12.43
C ARG A 97 11.65 29.97 13.52
N LYS A 98 11.01 29.54 14.61
CA LYS A 98 10.49 30.46 15.64
C LYS A 98 11.38 30.72 16.86
N GLU A 99 12.60 30.22 16.91
CA GLU A 99 13.46 30.36 18.10
C GLU A 99 14.82 30.98 17.78
N ARG A 100 14.82 32.14 17.10
CA ARG A 100 15.92 33.14 17.12
C ARG A 100 15.37 34.51 16.75
N GLN A 101 14.63 35.11 17.66
CA GLN A 101 14.46 36.56 17.63
C GLN A 101 14.42 37.04 19.07
N ASP A 102 15.60 37.34 19.61
CA ASP A 102 15.72 38.25 20.73
C ASP A 102 16.39 39.52 20.20
N PRO A 103 15.60 40.54 19.82
CA PRO A 103 16.11 41.83 19.43
C PRO A 103 16.24 42.72 20.66
N GLY A 104 17.42 42.70 21.27
CA GLY A 104 18.01 43.88 21.93
C GLY A 104 17.55 44.20 23.34
N GLY A 105 18.52 44.70 24.11
CA GLY A 105 18.28 45.41 25.37
C GLY A 105 19.44 45.21 26.32
N ASP A 106 20.47 46.06 26.23
CA ASP A 106 20.72 47.12 27.22
C ASP A 106 22.15 47.68 27.09
N LEU A 107 22.18 49.01 26.87
CA LEU A 107 23.15 50.03 27.29
C LEU A 107 24.60 49.98 26.78
#